data_AF-A0A085LSY6-F1
#
_entry.id   AF-A0A085LSY6-F1
#
_cell.length_a   1.000
_cell.length_b   1.000
_cell.length_c   1.000
_cell.angle_alpha   90.00
_cell.angle_beta   90.00
_cell.angle_gamma   90.00
#
_symmetry.space_group_name_H-M   'P 1'
#
loop_
_entity.id
_entity.type
_entity.pdbx_description
1 polymer ?
#
loop_
_entity_poly.entity_id
_entity_poly.type
_entity_poly.pdbx_seq_one_letter_code
_entity_poly.pdbx_strand_id
1 'polypeptide(L)' 'MKQTKEWLSPGKDPTPRAKPKLHERKTMLSVWWDCEGVIHFELLPKNQTITTTIYVEQLRHLEQFSRNGKRSNMPSHFEV' A
#
# COMPACT_ATOMS: atom_id res chain seq x y z
N MET A 1 9.93 8.48 -6.55
CA MET A 1 10.18 9.63 -7.45
C MET A 1 9.20 10.72 -7.07
N LYS A 2 9.70 11.89 -6.65
CA LYS A 2 8.86 13.01 -6.22
C LYS A 2 8.25 13.66 -7.47
N GLN A 3 6.92 13.62 -7.63
CA GLN A 3 6.26 14.44 -8.64
C GLN A 3 6.30 15.89 -8.15
N THR A 4 7.07 16.74 -8.83
CA THR A 4 7.10 18.18 -8.60
C THR A 4 6.37 18.85 -9.75
N LYS A 5 5.32 19.61 -9.45
CA LYS A 5 4.71 20.51 -10.44
C LYS A 5 5.64 21.70 -10.63
N GLU A 6 6.11 21.90 -11.85
CA GLU A 6 6.90 23.06 -12.24
C GLU A 6 5.96 24.11 -12.82
N TRP A 7 5.92 25.31 -12.22
CA TRP A 7 5.25 26.47 -12.81
C TRP A 7 6.24 27.20 -13.71
N LEU A 8 5.99 27.18 -15.03
CA LEU A 8 6.88 27.80 -16.00
C LEU A 8 6.22 29.03 -16.62
N SER A 9 7.06 30.00 -16.97
CA SER A 9 6.65 31.17 -17.73
C SER A 9 6.14 30.77 -19.12
N PRO A 10 5.22 31.55 -19.73
CA PRO A 10 4.70 31.28 -21.06
C PRO A 10 5.85 31.13 -22.08
N GLY A 11 5.84 30.05 -22.86
CA GLY A 11 6.85 29.79 -23.89
C GLY A 11 8.09 29.01 -23.45
N LYS A 12 8.18 28.56 -22.20
CA LYS A 12 9.22 27.60 -21.76
C LYS A 12 8.69 26.17 -21.78
N ASP A 13 9.44 25.27 -22.42
CA ASP A 13 9.20 23.84 -22.36
C ASP A 13 9.54 23.26 -20.98
N PRO A 14 8.73 22.32 -20.47
CA PRO A 14 9.01 21.62 -19.22
C PRO A 14 10.15 20.61 -19.38
N THR A 15 10.89 20.40 -18.30
CA THR A 15 11.95 19.38 -18.24
C THR A 15 11.35 17.99 -18.52
N PRO A 16 11.75 17.29 -19.60
CA PRO A 16 11.25 15.95 -19.89
C PRO A 16 11.63 14.99 -18.76
N ARG A 17 10.64 14.41 -18.09
CA ARG A 17 10.86 13.34 -17.09
C ARG A 17 10.48 12.01 -17.67
N ALA A 18 11.33 11.01 -17.42
CA ALA A 18 11.03 9.63 -17.72
C ALA A 18 9.73 9.23 -17.02
N LYS A 19 8.78 8.68 -17.79
CA LYS A 19 7.57 8.08 -17.22
C LYS A 19 8.00 6.92 -16.34
N PRO A 20 7.58 6.86 -15.06
CA PRO A 20 7.85 5.69 -14.24
C PRO A 20 7.26 4.48 -14.96
N LYS A 21 8.06 3.42 -15.13
CA LYS A 21 7.57 2.18 -15.73
C LYS A 21 6.50 1.58 -14.83
N LEU A 22 5.35 1.26 -15.43
CA LEU A 22 4.13 0.81 -14.74
C LEU A 22 4.33 -0.45 -13.86
N HIS A 23 5.40 -1.21 -14.09
CA HIS A 23 5.61 -2.54 -13.52
C HIS A 23 6.84 -2.66 -12.62
N GLU A 24 7.62 -1.61 -12.40
CA GLU A 24 8.95 -1.79 -11.77
C GLU A 24 8.92 -2.15 -10.28
N ARG A 25 7.75 -2.10 -9.61
CA ARG A 25 7.54 -2.59 -8.23
C ARG A 25 6.07 -2.46 -7.86
N LYS A 26 5.30 -3.55 -7.91
CA LYS A 26 3.99 -3.62 -7.25
C LYS A 26 4.15 -4.40 -5.95
N THR A 27 3.92 -3.72 -4.84
CA THR A 27 3.75 -4.34 -3.53
C THR A 27 2.27 -4.23 -3.19
N MET A 28 1.66 -5.35 -2.81
CA MET A 28 0.23 -5.40 -2.50
C MET A 28 0.04 -5.32 -0.99
N LEU A 29 -0.87 -4.47 -0.52
CA LEU A 29 -1.20 -4.30 0.90
C LEU A 29 -2.63 -4.77 1.11
N SER A 30 -2.84 -5.75 1.99
CA SER A 30 -4.15 -6.16 2.48
C SER A 30 -4.42 -5.45 3.81
N VAL A 31 -5.59 -4.82 3.98
CA VAL A 31 -5.97 -4.10 5.20
C VAL A 31 -7.34 -4.56 5.67
N TRP A 32 -7.46 -4.88 6.96
CA TRP A 32 -8.71 -5.22 7.63
C TRP A 32 -9.00 -4.17 8.70
N TRP A 33 -10.20 -3.60 8.69
CA TRP A 33 -10.55 -2.46 9.53
C TRP A 33 -12.05 -2.45 9.86
N ASP A 34 -12.41 -1.84 10.99
CA ASP A 34 -13.78 -1.58 11.44
C ASP A 34 -14.02 -0.05 11.59
N CYS A 35 -15.17 0.34 12.13
CA CYS A 35 -15.50 1.76 12.38
C CYS A 35 -14.58 2.45 13.41
N GLU A 36 -13.83 1.69 14.21
CA GLU A 36 -12.90 2.24 15.20
C GLU A 36 -11.47 2.34 14.65
N GLY A 37 -11.14 1.60 13.59
CA GLY A 37 -9.89 1.75 12.86
C GLY A 37 -9.35 0.44 12.29
N VAL A 38 -8.04 0.43 12.01
CA VAL A 38 -7.36 -0.74 11.44
C VAL A 38 -7.24 -1.85 12.48
N ILE A 39 -7.74 -3.03 12.12
CA ILE A 39 -7.66 -4.25 12.94
C ILE A 39 -6.33 -4.96 12.66
N HIS A 40 -6.02 -5.17 11.37
CA HIS A 40 -4.83 -5.86 10.90
C HIS A 40 -4.42 -5.36 9.52
N PHE A 41 -3.16 -5.53 9.14
CA PHE A 41 -2.71 -5.31 7.76
C PHE A 41 -1.55 -6.25 7.43
N GLU A 42 -1.43 -6.64 6.17
CA GLU A 42 -0.33 -7.47 5.67
C GLU A 42 0.19 -6.97 4.35
N LEU A 43 1.51 -6.78 4.29
CA LEU A 43 2.21 -6.38 3.08
C LEU A 43 2.76 -7.63 2.39
N LEU A 44 2.30 -7.89 1.17
CA LEU A 44 2.83 -8.99 0.36
C LEU A 44 4.24 -8.63 -0.14
N PRO A 45 5.13 -9.63 -0.30
CA PRO A 45 6.39 -9.47 -1.01
C PRO A 45 6.22 -8.84 -2.40
N LYS A 46 7.28 -8.18 -2.87
CA LYS A 46 7.29 -7.51 -4.19
C LYS A 46 6.93 -8.50 -5.30
N ASN A 47 6.08 -8.05 -6.22
CA ASN A 47 5.61 -8.79 -7.40
C ASN A 47 4.76 -10.03 -7.08
N GLN A 48 4.30 -10.18 -5.83
CA GLN A 48 3.34 -11.20 -5.47
C GLN A 48 1.91 -10.64 -5.57
N THR A 49 0.99 -11.48 -6.04
CA THR A 49 -0.44 -11.16 -6.15
C THR A 49 -1.20 -11.97 -5.10
N ILE A 50 -2.33 -11.48 -4.61
CA ILE A 50 -3.23 -12.26 -3.75
C ILE A 50 -3.79 -13.42 -4.57
N THR A 51 -3.28 -14.62 -4.33
CA THR A 51 -3.87 -15.88 -4.77
C THR A 51 -4.87 -16.37 -3.72
N THR A 52 -5.72 -17.34 -4.07
CA THR A 52 -6.69 -17.93 -3.14
C THR A 52 -6.02 -18.47 -1.87
N THR A 53 -4.85 -19.11 -1.99
CA THR A 53 -4.11 -19.64 -0.85
C THR A 53 -3.67 -18.54 0.11
N ILE A 54 -3.08 -17.48 -0.42
CA ILE A 54 -2.63 -16.32 0.36
C ILE A 54 -3.83 -15.67 1.05
N TYR A 55 -4.94 -15.50 0.34
CA TYR A 55 -6.14 -14.90 0.92
C TYR A 55 -6.72 -15.73 2.08
N VAL A 56 -6.74 -17.06 1.96
CA VAL A 56 -7.21 -17.94 3.04
C VAL A 56 -6.28 -17.86 4.26
N GLU A 57 -4.96 -17.82 4.06
CA GLU A 57 -4.00 -17.65 5.16
C GLU A 57 -4.18 -16.30 5.87
N GLN A 58 -4.37 -15.23 5.10
CA GLN A 58 -4.65 -13.90 5.62
C GLN A 58 -5.90 -13.85 6.50
N LEU A 59 -6.98 -14.54 6.10
CA LEU A 59 -8.20 -14.63 6.91
C LEU A 59 -7.98 -15.41 8.21
N ARG A 60 -7.15 -16.47 8.18
CA ARG A 60 -6.80 -17.22 9.40
C ARG A 60 -5.97 -16.37 10.37
N HIS A 61 -5.09 -15.52 9.86
CA HIS A 61 -4.37 -14.56 10.69
C HIS A 61 -5.33 -13.53 11.28
N LEU A 62 -6.23 -12.98 10.47
CA LEU A 62 -7.24 -12.03 10.92
C LEU A 62 -8.10 -12.60 12.06
N GLU A 63 -8.56 -13.86 11.94
CA GLU A 63 -9.33 -14.52 13.00
C GLU A 63 -8.53 -14.57 14.31
N GLN A 64 -7.24 -14.92 14.25
CA GLN A 64 -6.36 -14.95 15.41
C GLN A 64 -6.17 -13.55 16.02
N PHE A 65 -5.96 -12.51 15.21
CA PHE A 65 -5.83 -11.13 15.68
C PHE A 65 -7.12 -10.63 16.34
N SER A 66 -8.28 -10.92 15.73
CA SER A 66 -9.59 -10.57 16.27
C SER A 66 -9.85 -11.26 17.61
N ARG A 67 -9.53 -12.56 17.74
CA ARG A 67 -9.71 -13.32 18.98
C ARG A 67 -8.79 -12.85 20.11
N ASN A 68 -7.57 -12.41 19.78
CA ASN A 68 -6.60 -11.97 20.76
C ASN A 68 -6.81 -10.51 21.21
N GLY A 69 -7.74 -9.76 20.58
CA GLY A 69 -8.05 -8.38 20.93
C GLY A 69 -6.89 -7.39 20.69
N LYS A 70 -5.89 -7.77 19.90
CA LYS A 70 -4.71 -6.94 19.63
C LYS A 70 -4.84 -6.30 18.24
N ARG A 71 -5.12 -5.00 18.19
CA ARG A 71 -5.06 -4.22 16.96
C ARG A 71 -3.61 -4.02 16.55
N SER A 72 -3.31 -4.14 15.25
CA SER A 72 -1.99 -3.80 14.75
C SER A 72 -1.80 -2.28 14.73
N ASN A 73 -0.64 -1.80 15.18
CA ASN A 73 -0.27 -0.40 14.98
C ASN A 73 0.16 -0.22 13.51
N MET A 74 -0.59 0.61 12.78
CA MET A 74 -0.22 0.98 11.42
C MET A 74 1.14 1.71 11.44
N PRO A 75 2.11 1.38 10.55
CA PRO A 75 3.37 2.11 10.48
C PRO A 75 3.11 3.52 9.99
N SER A 76 3.72 4.53 10.62
CA SER A 76 3.53 5.96 10.31
C SER A 76 3.85 6.36 8.86
N HIS A 77 4.61 5.56 8.13
CA HIS A 77 4.85 5.76 6.69
C HIS A 77 3.59 5.52 5.83
N PHE A 78 2.59 4.80 6.34
CA PHE A 78 1.32 4.57 5.65
C PHE A 78 0.19 5.51 6.12
N GLU A 79 0.48 6.44 7.03
CA GLU A 79 -0.43 7.54 7.38
C GLU A 79 -0.30 8.64 6.33
N VAL A 80 -1.44 9.14 5.83
CA VAL A 80 -1.54 10.14 4.75
C VAL A 80 -1.39 11.55 5.30
#